data_AF-A0A3S0J6D3-F1
#
_entry.id   AF-A0A3S0J6D3-F1
#
_cell.length_a   1.000
_cell.length_b   1.000
_cell.length_c   1.000
_cell.angle_alpha   90.00
_cell.angle_beta   90.00
_cell.angle_gamma   90.00
#
_symmetry.space_group_name_H-M   'P 1'
#
loop_
_entity.id
_entity.type
_entity.pdbx_description
1 polymer ?
#
loop_
_entity_poly.entity_id
_entity_poly.type
_entity_poly.pdbx_seq_one_letter_code
_entity_poly.pdbx_strand_id
1 'polypeptide(L)'
;AAMLLCSVVSVSLGTSWGTVGTVGLALMGIGAGFEIPMYWTAGAVVSGAFFGDKVSPLSDTTNLAPAVTGTDVFSHIKNMMPTTIPSMLIAFVIYLVAGFTLIDGNAASFDKINAITAALEANFTISPWLLLPAVLVIGLAVKRMPPIPSLFAGVLAGAVTALLVQGVGVHEVVTYANSGYAIDTGIATIDSLLNRGGIQSMMWTISLVLIALGFGGALEKTGCLEAIIRAIMTRVRSFRGVQTSAVLTSVSTNLVAGDPYLSIALPGRMYAPTYRGLGYSTLNLSRAIEEGGTLVSPLIPWNAGGAFVISALGLGIVEGNVVNLLYIPLAFACWLSPVIG
;
A
#
# COMPACT_ATOMS: atom_id res chain seq x y z
N ALA A 1 -9.95 13.11 -2.99
CA ALA A 1 -10.75 11.87 -3.18
C ALA A 1 -9.90 10.61 -2.99
N ALA A 2 -8.78 10.45 -3.72
CA ALA A 2 -7.97 9.23 -3.72
C ALA A 2 -7.60 8.72 -2.32
N MET A 3 -7.01 9.58 -1.47
CA MET A 3 -6.63 9.21 -0.10
C MET A 3 -7.82 8.69 0.72
N LEU A 4 -8.96 9.38 0.70
CA LEU A 4 -10.13 9.00 1.49
C LEU A 4 -10.74 7.68 1.02
N LEU A 5 -10.89 7.50 -0.30
CA LEU A 5 -11.42 6.27 -0.88
C LEU A 5 -10.52 5.08 -0.56
N CYS A 6 -9.20 5.23 -0.76
CA CYS A 6 -8.23 4.20 -0.39
C CYS A 6 -8.24 3.91 1.12
N SER A 7 -8.42 4.90 1.99
CA SER A 7 -8.56 4.66 3.43
C SER A 7 -9.79 3.84 3.76
N VAL A 8 -10.97 4.21 3.25
CA VAL A 8 -12.22 3.48 3.53
C VAL A 8 -12.14 2.04 3.02
N VAL A 9 -11.63 1.87 1.79
CA VAL A 9 -11.45 0.55 1.18
C VAL A 9 -10.44 -0.25 2.00
N SER A 10 -9.27 0.30 2.33
CA SER A 10 -8.24 -0.45 3.07
C SER A 10 -8.66 -0.81 4.49
N VAL A 11 -9.40 0.06 5.20
CA VAL A 11 -10.00 -0.30 6.50
C VAL A 11 -10.92 -1.50 6.34
N SER A 12 -11.73 -1.51 5.28
CA SER A 12 -12.71 -2.57 5.01
C SER A 12 -12.06 -3.88 4.57
N LEU A 13 -11.04 -3.80 3.70
CA LEU A 13 -10.31 -4.95 3.17
C LEU A 13 -9.28 -5.51 4.17
N GLY A 14 -8.75 -4.68 5.07
CA GLY A 14 -7.60 -5.02 5.90
C GLY A 14 -6.33 -5.24 5.10
N THR A 15 -6.20 -4.60 3.94
CA THR A 15 -4.99 -4.75 3.12
C THR A 15 -4.71 -3.51 2.31
N SER A 16 -3.51 -2.95 2.53
CA SER A 16 -2.97 -1.86 1.71
C SER A 16 -2.71 -2.33 0.27
N TRP A 17 -2.16 -3.53 0.08
CA TRP A 17 -1.81 -4.05 -1.25
C TRP A 17 -3.05 -4.31 -2.10
N GLY A 18 -4.08 -4.93 -1.52
CA GLY A 18 -5.36 -5.11 -2.20
C GLY A 18 -6.00 -3.78 -2.60
N THR A 19 -5.90 -2.76 -1.75
CA THR A 19 -6.42 -1.42 -2.03
C THR A 19 -5.65 -0.73 -3.16
N VAL A 20 -4.31 -0.75 -3.10
CA VAL A 20 -3.42 -0.16 -4.12
C VAL A 20 -3.67 -0.81 -5.48
N GLY A 21 -3.75 -2.15 -5.53
CA GLY A 21 -3.93 -2.90 -6.78
C GLY A 21 -5.35 -2.85 -7.37
N THR A 22 -6.36 -2.36 -6.63
CA THR A 22 -7.75 -2.28 -7.11
C THR A 22 -8.18 -0.83 -7.32
N VAL A 23 -8.71 -0.20 -6.27
CA VAL A 23 -9.23 1.18 -6.31
C VAL A 23 -8.10 2.18 -6.50
N GLY A 24 -6.91 1.92 -5.95
CA GLY A 24 -5.72 2.74 -6.15
C GLY A 24 -5.35 2.89 -7.63
N LEU A 25 -5.28 1.77 -8.36
CA LEU A 25 -5.01 1.76 -9.80
C LEU A 25 -6.08 2.54 -10.59
N ALA A 26 -7.36 2.36 -10.28
CA ALA A 26 -8.44 3.12 -10.93
C ALA A 26 -8.30 4.64 -10.70
N LEU A 27 -7.91 5.04 -9.48
CA LEU A 27 -7.67 6.44 -9.13
C LEU A 27 -6.46 7.04 -9.86
N MET A 28 -5.44 6.23 -10.19
CA MET A 28 -4.34 6.68 -11.07
C MET A 28 -4.87 7.12 -12.43
N GLY A 29 -5.87 6.42 -12.98
CA GLY A 29 -6.49 6.79 -14.25
C GLY A 29 -7.25 8.11 -14.19
N ILE A 30 -8.02 8.31 -13.11
CA ILE A 30 -8.71 9.57 -12.87
C ILE A 30 -7.70 10.71 -12.74
N GLY A 31 -6.64 10.53 -11.95
CA GLY A 31 -5.60 11.54 -11.78
C GLY A 31 -4.94 11.92 -13.11
N ALA A 32 -4.66 10.94 -13.96
CA ALA A 32 -4.09 11.18 -15.27
C ALA A 32 -5.03 11.95 -16.22
N GLY A 33 -6.35 11.73 -16.12
CA GLY A 33 -7.36 12.51 -16.86
C GLY A 33 -7.41 13.98 -16.45
N PHE A 34 -7.10 14.29 -15.19
CA PHE A 34 -6.94 15.66 -14.68
C PHE A 34 -5.52 16.22 -14.86
N GLU A 35 -4.64 15.51 -15.57
CA GLU A 35 -3.23 15.86 -15.75
C GLU A 35 -2.45 16.04 -14.43
N ILE A 36 -2.93 15.40 -13.36
CA ILE A 36 -2.24 15.40 -12.09
C ILE A 36 -0.98 14.55 -12.24
N PRO A 37 0.21 15.06 -11.90
CA PRO A 37 1.43 14.27 -11.98
C PRO A 37 1.30 12.95 -11.22
N MET A 38 1.74 11.86 -11.85
CA MET A 38 1.52 10.49 -11.37
C MET A 38 1.93 10.30 -9.91
N TYR A 39 3.07 10.85 -9.51
CA TYR A 39 3.59 10.77 -8.15
C TYR A 39 2.69 11.42 -7.09
N TRP A 40 1.90 12.45 -7.42
CA TRP A 40 0.93 13.05 -6.50
C TRP A 40 -0.24 12.12 -6.23
N THR A 41 -0.81 11.56 -7.31
CA THR A 41 -1.91 10.60 -7.21
C THR A 41 -1.45 9.34 -6.48
N ALA A 42 -0.26 8.83 -6.81
CA ALA A 42 0.33 7.69 -6.12
C ALA A 42 0.57 7.96 -4.63
N GLY A 43 1.13 9.11 -4.28
CA GLY A 43 1.32 9.52 -2.89
C GLY A 43 0.00 9.53 -2.10
N ALA A 44 -1.07 10.07 -2.69
CA ALA A 44 -2.40 10.08 -2.08
C ALA A 44 -3.00 8.68 -1.93
N VAL A 45 -2.85 7.82 -2.95
CA VAL A 45 -3.28 6.41 -2.90
C VAL A 45 -2.56 5.65 -1.79
N VAL A 46 -1.23 5.76 -1.72
CA VAL A 46 -0.39 5.08 -0.74
C VAL A 46 -0.70 5.55 0.67
N SER A 47 -0.78 6.88 0.89
CA SER A 47 -1.23 7.44 2.17
C SER A 47 -2.59 6.89 2.58
N GLY A 48 -3.56 6.81 1.68
CA GLY A 48 -4.87 6.28 2.02
C GLY A 48 -4.84 4.80 2.39
N ALA A 49 -4.21 4.00 1.53
CA ALA A 49 -4.20 2.54 1.63
C ALA A 49 -3.46 2.05 2.88
N PHE A 50 -2.23 2.50 3.12
CA PHE A 50 -1.44 2.04 4.27
C PHE A 50 -1.97 2.58 5.61
N PHE A 51 -2.67 3.71 5.61
CA PHE A 51 -3.35 4.18 6.82
C PHE A 51 -4.58 3.37 7.16
N GLY A 52 -5.40 3.04 6.16
CA GLY A 52 -6.56 2.20 6.40
C GLY A 52 -6.16 0.79 6.85
N ASP A 53 -5.05 0.29 6.32
CA ASP A 53 -4.46 -1.01 6.67
C ASP A 53 -4.09 -1.06 8.15
N LYS A 54 -3.30 -0.05 8.59
CA LYS A 54 -2.84 0.12 9.96
C LYS A 54 -3.98 0.18 11.00
N VAL A 55 -5.18 0.64 10.65
CA VAL A 55 -6.30 0.75 11.60
C VAL A 55 -7.34 -0.35 11.43
N SER A 56 -7.09 -1.32 10.55
CA SER A 56 -8.01 -2.42 10.31
C SER A 56 -7.72 -3.61 11.23
N PRO A 57 -8.71 -4.14 11.98
CA PRO A 57 -8.53 -5.37 12.74
C PRO A 57 -8.38 -6.62 11.86
N LEU A 58 -8.54 -6.48 10.53
CA LEU A 58 -8.37 -7.56 9.57
C LEU A 58 -6.96 -7.62 8.98
N SER A 59 -6.14 -6.58 9.19
CA SER A 59 -4.81 -6.50 8.61
C SER A 59 -3.82 -7.43 9.31
N ASP A 60 -3.02 -8.15 8.52
CA ASP A 60 -2.03 -9.09 9.02
C ASP A 60 -0.96 -8.39 9.88
N THR A 61 -0.48 -7.20 9.47
CA THR A 61 0.52 -6.44 10.24
C THR A 61 -0.08 -5.88 11.52
N THR A 62 -1.30 -5.33 11.44
CA THR A 62 -2.04 -4.82 12.60
C THR A 62 -2.40 -5.90 13.60
N ASN A 63 -2.53 -7.16 13.18
CA ASN A 63 -2.65 -8.32 14.08
C ASN A 63 -1.29 -8.80 14.60
N LEU A 64 -0.24 -8.74 13.77
CA LEU A 64 1.10 -9.19 14.13
C LEU A 64 1.75 -8.33 15.22
N ALA A 65 1.69 -7.00 15.10
CA ALA A 65 2.29 -6.07 16.05
C ALA A 65 1.82 -6.27 17.50
N PRO A 66 0.51 -6.37 17.80
CA PRO A 66 0.02 -6.70 19.14
C PRO A 66 0.37 -8.13 19.55
N ALA A 67 0.31 -9.10 18.63
CA ALA A 67 0.64 -10.50 18.93
C ALA A 67 2.09 -10.68 19.42
N VAL A 68 3.06 -10.02 18.78
CA VAL A 68 4.49 -10.13 19.18
C VAL A 68 4.85 -9.32 20.42
N THR A 69 3.98 -8.36 20.81
CA THR A 69 4.18 -7.52 21.99
C THR A 69 3.32 -7.94 23.19
N GLY A 70 2.44 -8.93 23.00
CA GLY A 70 1.56 -9.47 24.03
C GLY A 70 0.42 -8.52 24.42
N THR A 71 -0.15 -7.81 23.45
CA THR A 71 -1.27 -6.88 23.64
C THR A 71 -2.48 -7.31 22.81
N ASP A 72 -3.66 -6.74 23.08
CA ASP A 72 -4.85 -7.01 22.27
C ASP A 72 -4.95 -6.04 21.08
N VAL A 73 -5.50 -6.55 19.97
CA VAL A 73 -5.60 -5.81 18.69
C VAL A 73 -6.43 -4.54 18.82
N PHE A 74 -7.50 -4.55 19.61
CA PHE A 74 -8.38 -3.39 19.75
C PHE A 74 -7.73 -2.27 20.57
N SER A 75 -7.02 -2.60 21.66
CA SER A 75 -6.22 -1.64 22.41
C SER A 75 -5.07 -1.11 21.57
N HIS A 76 -4.44 -1.95 20.74
CA HIS A 76 -3.42 -1.53 19.79
C HIS A 76 -3.96 -0.49 18.81
N ILE A 77 -5.06 -0.77 18.12
CA ILE A 77 -5.72 0.18 17.20
C ILE A 77 -6.07 1.47 17.92
N LYS A 78 -6.68 1.40 19.10
CA LYS A 78 -7.01 2.58 19.90
C LYS A 78 -5.76 3.40 20.27
N ASN A 79 -4.66 2.74 20.59
CA ASN A 79 -3.38 3.40 20.95
C ASN A 79 -2.69 4.07 19.75
N MET A 80 -3.02 3.66 18.52
CA MET A 80 -2.50 4.28 17.29
C MET A 80 -3.27 5.52 16.84
N MET A 81 -4.53 5.68 17.26
CA MET A 81 -5.37 6.82 16.84
C MET A 81 -4.75 8.20 17.10
N PRO A 82 -4.05 8.45 18.24
CA PRO A 82 -3.44 9.76 18.51
C PRO A 82 -2.33 10.17 17.55
N THR A 83 -1.67 9.23 16.85
CA THR A 83 -0.68 9.53 15.82
C THR A 83 -1.31 9.47 14.43
N THR A 84 -2.20 8.50 14.22
CA THR A 84 -2.81 8.22 12.92
C THR A 84 -3.77 9.33 12.47
N ILE A 85 -4.67 9.79 13.35
CA ILE A 85 -5.67 10.80 12.99
C ILE A 85 -4.99 12.13 12.62
N PRO A 86 -4.06 12.69 13.42
CA PRO A 86 -3.35 13.91 13.03
C PRO A 86 -2.59 13.77 11.72
N SER A 87 -1.87 12.66 11.48
CA SER A 87 -1.17 12.44 10.22
C SER A 87 -2.12 12.41 9.01
N MET A 88 -3.27 11.76 9.15
CA MET A 88 -4.30 11.73 8.09
C MET A 88 -4.89 13.10 7.82
N LEU A 89 -5.14 13.90 8.86
CA LEU A 89 -5.67 15.25 8.69
C LEU A 89 -4.65 16.17 8.02
N ILE A 90 -3.38 16.09 8.42
CA ILE A 90 -2.30 16.87 7.79
C ILE A 90 -2.16 16.46 6.32
N ALA A 91 -2.07 15.15 6.03
CA ALA A 91 -2.01 14.64 4.67
C ALA A 91 -3.22 15.06 3.83
N PHE A 92 -4.44 14.98 4.40
CA PHE A 92 -5.66 15.44 3.75
C PHE A 92 -5.60 16.91 3.36
N VAL A 93 -5.19 17.79 4.28
CA VAL A 93 -5.06 19.22 4.01
C VAL A 93 -4.03 19.48 2.93
N ILE A 94 -2.87 18.79 2.97
CA ILE A 94 -1.85 18.92 1.93
C ILE A 94 -2.39 18.50 0.56
N TYR A 95 -3.07 17.36 0.45
CA TYR A 95 -3.65 16.92 -0.82
C TYR A 95 -4.80 17.81 -1.28
N LEU A 96 -5.57 18.38 -0.35
CA LEU A 96 -6.64 19.31 -0.67
C LEU A 96 -6.08 20.60 -1.29
N VAL A 97 -5.07 21.20 -0.64
CA VAL A 97 -4.38 22.39 -1.18
C VAL A 97 -3.71 22.06 -2.51
N ALA A 98 -2.96 20.95 -2.58
CA ALA A 98 -2.32 20.49 -3.81
C ALA A 98 -3.33 20.30 -4.94
N GLY A 99 -4.50 19.73 -4.66
CA GLY A 99 -5.58 19.57 -5.64
C GLY A 99 -6.07 20.90 -6.21
N PHE A 100 -6.21 21.94 -5.38
CA PHE A 100 -6.59 23.28 -5.86
C PHE A 100 -5.48 24.01 -6.61
N THR A 101 -4.21 23.70 -6.35
CA THR A 101 -3.07 24.37 -6.99
C THR A 101 -2.56 23.67 -8.24
N LEU A 102 -2.74 22.35 -8.35
CA LEU A 102 -2.23 21.54 -9.46
C LEU A 102 -3.26 21.36 -10.58
N ILE A 103 -4.56 21.43 -10.25
CA ILE A 103 -5.63 21.36 -11.25
C ILE A 103 -5.90 22.78 -11.73
N ASP A 104 -5.30 23.16 -12.86
CA ASP A 104 -5.71 24.35 -13.57
C ASP A 104 -7.13 24.12 -14.11
N GLY A 105 -8.11 24.92 -13.65
CA GLY A 105 -9.52 24.83 -14.05
C GLY A 105 -9.81 25.21 -15.52
N ASN A 106 -8.84 25.04 -16.41
CA ASN A 106 -8.95 25.38 -17.83
C ASN A 106 -9.77 24.32 -18.60
N ALA A 107 -10.47 24.78 -19.64
CA ALA A 107 -11.32 23.98 -20.52
C ALA A 107 -10.61 22.76 -21.14
N ALA A 108 -9.28 22.82 -21.30
CA ALA A 108 -8.46 21.73 -21.83
C ALA A 108 -8.53 20.43 -20.99
N SER A 109 -8.77 20.53 -19.68
CA SER A 109 -8.94 19.35 -18.81
C SER A 109 -10.28 18.63 -19.09
N PHE A 110 -11.34 19.38 -19.35
CA PHE A 110 -12.65 18.83 -19.72
C PHE A 110 -12.64 18.19 -21.10
N ASP A 111 -11.94 18.78 -22.07
CA ASP A 111 -11.79 18.20 -23.41
C ASP A 111 -11.04 16.84 -23.36
N LYS A 112 -10.02 16.73 -22.50
CA LYS A 112 -9.31 15.46 -22.26
C LYS A 112 -10.18 14.43 -21.55
N ILE A 113 -10.97 14.82 -20.56
CA ILE A 113 -11.93 13.92 -19.91
C ILE A 113 -12.94 13.39 -20.92
N ASN A 114 -13.46 14.25 -21.80
CA ASN A 114 -14.37 13.85 -22.87
C ASN A 114 -13.69 12.90 -23.86
N ALA A 115 -12.45 13.18 -24.26
CA ALA A 115 -11.67 12.30 -25.13
C ALA A 115 -11.42 10.92 -24.49
N ILE A 116 -11.07 10.88 -23.20
CA ILE A 116 -10.88 9.64 -22.44
C ILE A 116 -12.20 8.87 -22.35
N THR A 117 -13.29 9.54 -22.03
CA THR A 117 -14.61 8.93 -21.90
C THR A 117 -15.06 8.35 -23.25
N ALA A 118 -14.92 9.11 -24.34
CA ALA A 118 -15.27 8.66 -25.68
C ALA A 118 -14.41 7.46 -26.15
N ALA A 119 -13.11 7.47 -25.87
CA ALA A 119 -12.23 6.35 -26.19
C ALA A 119 -12.58 5.09 -25.39
N LEU A 120 -12.96 5.22 -24.12
CA LEU A 120 -13.43 4.09 -23.31
C LEU A 120 -14.78 3.56 -23.81
N GLU A 121 -15.73 4.43 -24.13
CA GLU A 121 -17.05 4.05 -24.69
C GLU A 121 -16.94 3.40 -26.07
N ALA A 122 -15.95 3.78 -26.88
CA ALA A 122 -15.70 3.19 -28.19
C ALA A 122 -15.12 1.77 -28.11
N ASN A 123 -14.33 1.48 -27.07
CA ASN A 123 -13.61 0.20 -26.94
C ASN A 123 -14.24 -0.78 -25.94
N PHE A 124 -15.07 -0.29 -25.01
CA PHE A 124 -15.66 -1.10 -23.94
C PHE A 124 -17.14 -0.82 -23.78
N THR A 125 -17.90 -1.87 -23.46
CA THR A 125 -19.25 -1.69 -22.95
C THR A 125 -19.15 -1.22 -21.50
N ILE A 126 -19.52 0.02 -21.21
CA ILE A 126 -19.52 0.56 -19.84
C ILE A 126 -20.92 0.37 -19.24
N SER A 127 -20.99 -0.28 -18.08
CA SER A 127 -22.25 -0.50 -17.39
C SER A 127 -22.05 -0.57 -15.88
N PRO A 128 -23.00 -0.08 -15.05
CA PRO A 128 -22.92 -0.22 -13.59
C PRO A 128 -22.72 -1.66 -13.12
N TRP A 129 -23.21 -2.65 -13.88
CA TRP A 129 -23.03 -4.08 -13.58
C TRP A 129 -21.56 -4.51 -13.59
N LEU A 130 -20.68 -3.81 -14.30
CA LEU A 130 -19.24 -4.10 -14.32
C LEU A 130 -18.52 -3.69 -13.03
N LEU A 131 -19.22 -3.02 -12.10
CA LEU A 131 -18.72 -2.80 -10.74
C LEU A 131 -18.93 -4.04 -9.85
N LEU A 132 -19.66 -5.07 -10.30
CA LEU A 132 -19.91 -6.29 -9.52
C LEU A 132 -18.64 -6.95 -8.97
N PRO A 133 -17.54 -7.13 -9.73
CA PRO A 133 -16.30 -7.70 -9.19
C PRO A 133 -15.75 -6.87 -8.03
N ALA A 134 -15.74 -5.53 -8.15
CA ALA A 134 -15.28 -4.64 -7.09
C ALA A 134 -16.20 -4.71 -5.86
N VAL A 135 -17.51 -4.67 -6.07
CA VAL A 135 -18.53 -4.80 -5.00
C VAL A 135 -18.43 -6.16 -4.32
N LEU A 136 -18.16 -7.24 -5.06
CA LEU A 136 -17.95 -8.57 -4.52
C LEU A 136 -16.73 -8.59 -3.59
N VAL A 137 -15.57 -8.08 -4.04
CA VAL A 137 -14.36 -8.02 -3.22
C VAL A 137 -14.61 -7.21 -1.94
N ILE A 138 -15.23 -6.04 -2.06
CA ILE A 138 -15.59 -5.19 -0.91
C ILE A 138 -16.57 -5.93 0.02
N GLY A 139 -17.57 -6.62 -0.52
CA GLY A 139 -18.56 -7.36 0.26
C GLY A 139 -17.96 -8.55 1.01
N LEU A 140 -17.04 -9.31 0.39
CA LEU A 140 -16.33 -10.41 1.04
C LEU A 140 -15.40 -9.91 2.15
N ALA A 141 -14.75 -8.78 1.92
CA ALA A 141 -13.94 -8.11 2.92
C ALA A 141 -14.73 -7.58 4.12
N VAL A 142 -15.89 -6.93 3.89
CA VAL A 142 -16.80 -6.51 4.98
C VAL A 142 -17.27 -7.72 5.79
N LYS A 143 -17.43 -8.89 5.14
CA LYS A 143 -17.73 -10.17 5.79
C LYS A 143 -16.52 -10.84 6.46
N ARG A 144 -15.35 -10.17 6.49
CA ARG A 144 -14.10 -10.65 7.11
C ARG A 144 -13.58 -11.96 6.53
N MET A 145 -13.81 -12.20 5.23
CA MET A 145 -13.24 -13.36 4.55
C MET A 145 -11.73 -13.17 4.31
N PRO A 146 -10.95 -14.27 4.29
CA PRO A 146 -9.51 -14.16 4.05
C PRO A 146 -9.20 -13.44 2.72
N PRO A 147 -8.14 -12.60 2.66
CA PRO A 147 -7.84 -11.77 1.48
C PRO A 147 -7.61 -12.57 0.19
N ILE A 148 -6.84 -13.67 0.25
CA ILE A 148 -6.48 -14.47 -0.94
C ILE A 148 -7.75 -15.01 -1.66
N PRO A 149 -8.67 -15.74 -0.99
CA PRO A 149 -9.95 -16.13 -1.59
C PRO A 149 -10.79 -14.96 -2.09
N SER A 150 -10.81 -13.84 -1.35
CA SER A 150 -11.63 -12.68 -1.70
C SER A 150 -11.17 -12.00 -2.98
N LEU A 151 -9.86 -11.80 -3.13
CA LEU A 151 -9.25 -11.28 -4.35
C LEU A 151 -9.40 -12.26 -5.52
N PHE A 152 -9.22 -13.56 -5.27
CA PHE A 152 -9.41 -14.59 -6.31
C PHE A 152 -10.86 -14.64 -6.82
N ALA A 153 -11.85 -14.50 -5.93
CA ALA A 153 -13.24 -14.37 -6.32
C ALA A 153 -13.47 -13.11 -7.18
N GLY A 154 -12.79 -12.01 -6.87
CA GLY A 154 -12.74 -10.81 -7.71
C GLY A 154 -12.18 -11.07 -9.11
N VAL A 155 -11.06 -11.80 -9.22
CA VAL A 155 -10.46 -12.18 -10.51
C VAL A 155 -11.43 -13.05 -11.33
N LEU A 156 -12.07 -14.04 -10.70
CA LEU A 156 -13.06 -14.89 -11.36
C LEU A 156 -14.30 -14.10 -11.81
N ALA A 157 -14.81 -13.20 -10.96
CA ALA A 157 -15.91 -12.32 -11.34
C ALA A 157 -15.52 -11.39 -12.50
N GLY A 158 -14.29 -10.85 -12.48
CA GLY A 158 -13.71 -10.07 -13.57
C GLY A 158 -13.64 -10.86 -14.89
N ALA A 159 -13.15 -12.09 -14.83
CA ALA A 159 -13.13 -13.02 -15.97
C ALA A 159 -14.54 -13.27 -16.52
N VAL A 160 -15.53 -13.53 -15.66
CA VAL A 160 -16.93 -13.71 -16.08
C VAL A 160 -17.48 -12.45 -16.74
N THR A 161 -17.22 -11.27 -16.20
CA THR A 161 -17.66 -10.02 -16.82
C THR A 161 -16.98 -9.75 -18.16
N ALA A 162 -15.70 -10.11 -18.31
CA ALA A 162 -14.99 -9.99 -19.58
C ALA A 162 -15.62 -10.90 -20.65
N LEU A 163 -15.87 -12.17 -20.32
CA LEU A 163 -16.49 -13.14 -21.23
C LEU A 163 -17.92 -12.73 -21.63
N LEU A 164 -18.75 -12.35 -20.67
CA LEU A 164 -20.18 -12.15 -20.90
C LEU A 164 -20.54 -10.76 -21.44
N VAL A 165 -19.80 -9.73 -21.04
CA VAL A 165 -20.14 -8.33 -21.35
C VAL A 165 -19.20 -7.74 -22.40
N GLN A 166 -17.90 -8.03 -22.34
CA GLN A 166 -16.94 -7.51 -23.32
C GLN A 166 -16.77 -8.44 -24.53
N GLY A 167 -17.33 -9.66 -24.48
CA GLY A 167 -17.32 -10.60 -25.61
C GLY A 167 -15.95 -11.21 -25.91
N VAL A 168 -15.01 -11.14 -24.98
CA VAL A 168 -13.67 -11.74 -25.15
C VAL A 168 -13.71 -13.24 -24.93
N GLY A 169 -12.81 -13.97 -25.58
CA GLY A 169 -12.70 -15.42 -25.47
C GLY A 169 -12.00 -15.88 -24.18
N VAL A 170 -12.19 -17.15 -23.80
CA VAL A 170 -11.51 -17.75 -22.62
C VAL A 170 -9.99 -17.69 -22.76
N HIS A 171 -9.47 -17.93 -23.97
CA HIS A 171 -8.04 -17.83 -24.25
C HIS A 171 -7.50 -16.41 -23.97
N GLU A 172 -8.24 -15.39 -24.36
CA GLU A 172 -7.86 -13.99 -24.13
C GLU A 172 -7.87 -13.65 -22.65
N VAL A 173 -8.88 -14.08 -21.89
CA VAL A 173 -8.94 -13.87 -20.43
C VAL A 173 -7.73 -14.48 -19.72
N VAL A 174 -7.34 -15.69 -20.07
CA VAL A 174 -6.13 -16.34 -19.50
C VAL A 174 -4.87 -15.58 -19.93
N THR A 175 -4.83 -15.10 -21.18
CA THR A 175 -3.71 -14.30 -21.70
C THR A 175 -3.60 -12.97 -20.97
N TYR A 176 -4.72 -12.28 -20.70
CA TYR A 176 -4.75 -11.04 -19.94
C TYR A 176 -4.29 -11.25 -18.50
N ALA A 177 -4.66 -12.37 -17.86
CA ALA A 177 -4.17 -12.68 -16.52
C ALA A 177 -2.65 -12.92 -16.49
N ASN A 178 -2.09 -13.61 -17.50
CA ASN A 178 -0.67 -13.93 -17.54
C ASN A 178 0.19 -12.74 -18.04
N SER A 179 -0.15 -12.20 -19.21
CA SER A 179 0.67 -11.23 -19.95
C SER A 179 0.14 -9.80 -19.84
N GLY A 180 -1.11 -9.62 -19.44
CA GLY A 180 -1.77 -8.31 -19.38
C GLY A 180 -2.68 -8.04 -20.57
N TYR A 181 -3.61 -7.11 -20.37
CA TYR A 181 -4.38 -6.52 -21.47
C TYR A 181 -3.50 -5.52 -22.25
N ALA A 182 -3.73 -5.41 -23.55
CA ALA A 182 -3.00 -4.49 -24.44
C ALA A 182 -3.97 -3.85 -25.44
N ILE A 183 -3.93 -2.52 -25.55
CA ILE A 183 -4.71 -1.71 -26.48
C ILE A 183 -3.88 -0.52 -26.97
N ASP A 184 -4.15 -0.08 -28.20
CA ASP A 184 -3.66 1.17 -28.77
C ASP A 184 -4.88 2.02 -29.13
N THR A 185 -5.14 3.03 -28.31
CA THR A 185 -6.25 3.98 -28.48
C THR A 185 -5.80 5.26 -29.19
N GLY A 186 -4.51 5.43 -29.47
CA GLY A 186 -3.91 6.68 -29.92
C GLY A 186 -3.81 7.77 -28.85
N ILE A 187 -4.26 7.49 -27.61
CA ILE A 187 -4.16 8.39 -26.46
C ILE A 187 -3.20 7.76 -25.45
N ALA A 188 -1.95 8.22 -25.45
CA ALA A 188 -0.88 7.67 -24.61
C ALA A 188 -1.25 7.54 -23.13
N THR A 189 -2.05 8.48 -22.60
CA THR A 189 -2.55 8.42 -21.22
C THR A 189 -3.42 7.20 -20.99
N ILE A 190 -4.35 6.88 -21.89
CA ILE A 190 -5.25 5.72 -21.77
C ILE A 190 -4.46 4.43 -21.96
N ASP A 191 -3.59 4.41 -22.96
CA ASP A 191 -2.77 3.23 -23.24
C ASP A 191 -1.89 2.88 -22.04
N SER A 192 -1.28 3.89 -21.39
CA SER A 192 -0.51 3.68 -20.16
C SER A 192 -1.35 3.16 -18.97
N LEU A 193 -2.65 3.45 -18.97
CA LEU A 193 -3.57 3.05 -17.90
C LEU A 193 -4.16 1.66 -18.10
N LEU A 194 -4.43 1.28 -19.34
CA LEU A 194 -5.03 0.00 -19.69
C LEU A 194 -3.96 -1.08 -19.92
N ASN A 195 -2.76 -0.71 -20.37
CA ASN A 195 -1.65 -1.63 -20.63
C ASN A 195 -0.78 -1.82 -19.37
N ARG A 196 -1.38 -2.42 -18.33
CA ARG A 196 -0.73 -2.57 -17.00
C ARG A 196 -0.05 -3.92 -16.77
N GLY A 197 -0.01 -4.78 -17.79
CA GLY A 197 0.65 -6.08 -17.71
C GLY A 197 -0.12 -7.10 -16.88
N GLY A 198 0.41 -8.32 -16.83
CA GLY A 198 -0.15 -9.44 -16.07
C GLY A 198 0.83 -9.96 -15.02
N ILE A 199 0.68 -11.22 -14.61
CA ILE A 199 1.60 -11.88 -13.67
C ILE A 199 3.06 -11.80 -14.15
N GLN A 200 3.32 -11.91 -15.45
CA GLN A 200 4.67 -11.81 -16.01
C GLN A 200 5.32 -10.45 -15.74
N SER A 201 4.55 -9.36 -15.84
CA SER A 201 5.02 -7.99 -15.56
C SER A 201 5.34 -7.78 -14.07
N MET A 202 4.73 -8.59 -13.19
CA MET A 202 5.00 -8.59 -11.75
C MET A 202 6.17 -9.51 -11.35
N MET A 203 6.77 -10.26 -12.28
CA MET A 203 7.77 -11.28 -11.95
C MET A 203 9.02 -10.71 -11.28
N TRP A 204 9.43 -9.50 -11.65
CA TRP A 204 10.51 -8.79 -10.97
C TRP A 204 10.17 -8.53 -9.50
N THR A 205 8.98 -8.01 -9.21
CA THR A 205 8.49 -7.78 -7.85
C THR A 205 8.41 -9.09 -7.07
N ILE A 206 7.85 -10.14 -7.67
CA ILE A 206 7.74 -11.46 -7.04
C ILE A 206 9.13 -12.00 -6.70
N SER A 207 10.08 -11.93 -7.64
CA SER A 207 11.45 -12.41 -7.44
C SER A 207 12.17 -11.62 -6.34
N LEU A 208 12.03 -10.30 -6.34
CA LEU A 208 12.58 -9.43 -5.30
C LEU A 208 12.02 -9.78 -3.93
N VAL A 209 10.70 -9.98 -3.81
CA VAL A 209 10.05 -10.38 -2.56
C VAL A 209 10.57 -11.73 -2.07
N LEU A 210 10.70 -12.72 -2.96
CA LEU A 210 11.23 -14.05 -2.61
C LEU A 210 12.68 -13.98 -2.10
N ILE A 211 13.53 -13.18 -2.77
CA ILE A 211 14.92 -12.98 -2.35
C ILE A 211 14.98 -12.22 -1.02
N ALA A 212 14.19 -11.16 -0.86
CA ALA A 212 14.12 -10.37 0.38
C ALA A 212 13.67 -11.22 1.57
N LEU A 213 12.63 -12.03 1.41
CA LEU A 213 12.17 -12.98 2.44
C LEU A 213 13.24 -14.02 2.79
N GLY A 214 13.91 -14.59 1.78
CA GLY A 214 15.01 -15.55 2.00
C GLY A 214 16.20 -14.91 2.74
N PHE A 215 16.58 -13.71 2.34
CA PHE A 215 17.66 -12.95 2.97
C PHE A 215 17.32 -12.50 4.40
N GLY A 216 16.13 -11.92 4.60
CA GLY A 216 15.62 -11.53 5.91
C GLY A 216 15.54 -12.71 6.88
N GLY A 217 15.03 -13.85 6.42
CA GLY A 217 14.99 -15.09 7.19
C GLY A 217 16.39 -15.61 7.54
N ALA A 218 17.35 -15.51 6.63
CA ALA A 218 18.74 -15.85 6.91
C ALA A 218 19.36 -14.94 7.99
N LEU A 219 19.16 -13.62 7.88
CA LEU A 219 19.62 -12.65 8.87
C LEU A 219 19.01 -12.83 10.26
N GLU A 220 17.74 -13.25 10.33
CA GLU A 220 17.08 -13.60 11.59
C GLU A 220 17.71 -14.87 12.18
N LYS A 221 17.87 -15.93 11.36
CA LYS A 221 18.42 -17.22 11.83
C LYS A 221 19.88 -17.15 12.25
N THR A 222 20.69 -16.30 11.64
CA THR A 222 22.09 -16.09 12.03
C THR A 222 22.24 -15.18 13.26
N GLY A 223 21.17 -14.54 13.71
CA GLY A 223 21.20 -13.60 14.84
C GLY A 223 21.89 -12.26 14.52
N CYS A 224 22.16 -11.95 13.25
CA CYS A 224 22.80 -10.69 12.85
C CYS A 224 21.96 -9.48 13.28
N LEU A 225 20.66 -9.52 13.01
CA LEU A 225 19.75 -8.44 13.41
C LEU A 225 19.63 -8.36 14.95
N GLU A 226 19.64 -9.49 15.65
CA GLU A 226 19.64 -9.49 17.11
C GLU A 226 20.91 -8.85 17.70
N ALA A 227 22.08 -9.11 17.12
CA ALA A 227 23.33 -8.50 17.57
C ALA A 227 23.29 -6.97 17.44
N ILE A 228 22.76 -6.45 16.34
CA ILE A 228 22.59 -5.01 16.10
C ILE A 228 21.63 -4.41 17.14
N ILE A 229 20.47 -5.03 17.35
CA ILE A 229 19.46 -4.52 18.27
C ILE A 229 19.96 -4.56 19.72
N ARG A 230 20.65 -5.63 20.13
CA ARG A 230 21.32 -5.71 21.44
C ARG A 230 22.32 -4.58 21.63
N ALA A 231 23.15 -4.28 20.61
CA ALA A 231 24.09 -3.18 20.67
C ALA A 231 23.38 -1.82 20.88
N ILE A 232 22.26 -1.58 20.19
CA ILE A 232 21.46 -0.36 20.37
C ILE A 232 20.92 -0.27 21.80
N MET A 233 20.34 -1.37 22.33
CA MET A 233 19.74 -1.39 23.66
C MET A 233 20.72 -1.07 24.80
N THR A 234 22.02 -1.35 24.65
CA THR A 234 23.02 -1.01 25.70
C THR A 234 23.16 0.49 25.96
N ARG A 235 22.80 1.34 24.98
CA ARG A 235 22.99 2.80 25.04
C ARG A 235 21.75 3.56 25.46
N VAL A 236 20.59 2.90 25.51
CA VAL A 236 19.30 3.54 25.66
C VAL A 236 18.72 3.24 27.03
N ARG A 237 18.54 4.29 27.84
CA ARG A 237 18.08 4.14 29.24
C ARG A 237 16.81 4.93 29.58
N SER A 238 16.35 5.78 28.67
CA SER A 238 15.13 6.58 28.84
C SER A 238 13.99 6.05 27.98
N PHE A 239 12.74 6.26 28.42
CA PHE A 239 11.57 5.83 27.66
C PHE A 239 11.54 6.40 26.25
N ARG A 240 11.80 7.71 26.10
CA ARG A 240 11.85 8.37 24.78
C ARG A 240 12.89 7.71 23.88
N GLY A 241 14.06 7.41 24.42
CA GLY A 241 15.10 6.71 23.69
C GLY A 241 14.64 5.32 23.26
N VAL A 242 14.00 4.55 24.14
CA VAL A 242 13.52 3.20 23.82
C VAL A 242 12.43 3.25 22.74
N GLN A 243 11.49 4.20 22.84
CA GLN A 243 10.45 4.42 21.84
C GLN A 243 11.02 4.75 20.47
N THR A 244 11.89 5.75 20.39
CA THR A 244 12.52 6.14 19.12
C THR A 244 13.40 5.02 18.57
N SER A 245 14.12 4.30 19.41
CA SER A 245 14.92 3.15 18.97
C SER A 245 14.07 2.01 18.43
N ALA A 246 12.90 1.72 19.01
CA ALA A 246 11.99 0.70 18.50
C ALA A 246 11.44 1.07 17.11
N VAL A 247 11.01 2.33 16.91
CA VAL A 247 10.59 2.84 15.59
C VAL A 247 11.74 2.73 14.58
N LEU A 248 12.90 3.32 14.89
CA LEU A 248 14.06 3.34 13.99
C LEU A 248 14.61 1.95 13.69
N THR A 249 14.55 1.02 14.65
CA THR A 249 14.95 -0.37 14.42
C THR A 249 14.02 -0.99 13.39
N SER A 250 12.70 -0.81 13.53
CA SER A 250 11.72 -1.36 12.58
C SER A 250 11.94 -0.77 11.18
N VAL A 251 12.19 0.55 11.08
CA VAL A 251 12.58 1.21 9.82
C VAL A 251 13.86 0.61 9.24
N SER A 252 14.88 0.42 10.06
CA SER A 252 16.17 -0.14 9.64
C SER A 252 16.03 -1.59 9.16
N THR A 253 15.23 -2.40 9.86
CA THR A 253 14.94 -3.77 9.44
C THR A 253 14.20 -3.79 8.11
N ASN A 254 13.25 -2.88 7.89
CA ASN A 254 12.60 -2.72 6.60
C ASN A 254 13.56 -2.35 5.46
N LEU A 255 14.53 -1.47 5.75
CA LEU A 255 15.53 -1.01 4.80
C LEU A 255 16.51 -2.13 4.41
N VAL A 256 16.91 -2.95 5.37
CA VAL A 256 17.91 -4.01 5.17
C VAL A 256 17.29 -5.31 4.69
N ALA A 257 16.20 -5.76 5.32
CA ALA A 257 15.59 -7.05 5.04
C ALA A 257 14.53 -6.98 3.94
N GLY A 258 13.97 -5.81 3.66
CA GLY A 258 12.98 -5.64 2.59
C GLY A 258 11.61 -6.27 2.88
N ASP A 259 11.32 -6.63 4.13
CA ASP A 259 10.07 -7.32 4.52
C ASP A 259 9.39 -6.68 5.75
N PRO A 260 8.07 -6.35 5.66
CA PRO A 260 7.33 -5.74 6.76
C PRO A 260 7.07 -6.70 7.93
N TYR A 261 6.97 -8.02 7.69
CA TYR A 261 6.70 -8.97 8.77
C TYR A 261 7.89 -9.10 9.71
N LEU A 262 9.10 -9.17 9.16
CA LEU A 262 10.34 -9.23 9.94
C LEU A 262 10.60 -7.92 10.68
N SER A 263 10.31 -6.77 10.05
CA SER A 263 10.48 -5.45 10.66
C SER A 263 9.54 -5.18 11.84
N ILE A 264 8.42 -5.91 11.93
CA ILE A 264 7.52 -5.87 13.08
C ILE A 264 7.92 -6.94 14.11
N ALA A 265 8.08 -8.19 13.67
CA ALA A 265 8.20 -9.34 14.55
C ALA A 265 9.47 -9.29 15.40
N LEU A 266 10.62 -8.98 14.78
CA LEU A 266 11.89 -9.03 15.46
C LEU A 266 12.04 -7.88 16.49
N PRO A 267 11.84 -6.59 16.13
CA PRO A 267 11.92 -5.52 17.12
C PRO A 267 10.88 -5.66 18.23
N GLY A 268 9.66 -6.12 17.90
CA GLY A 268 8.61 -6.36 18.88
C GLY A 268 9.04 -7.35 19.97
N ARG A 269 9.65 -8.49 19.59
CA ARG A 269 10.15 -9.49 20.56
C ARG A 269 11.33 -8.97 21.37
N MET A 270 12.23 -8.23 20.74
CA MET A 270 13.48 -7.79 21.36
C MET A 270 13.33 -6.64 22.34
N TYR A 271 12.46 -5.67 22.04
CA TYR A 271 12.24 -4.52 22.91
C TYR A 271 11.22 -4.79 24.03
N ALA A 272 10.36 -5.81 23.91
CA ALA A 272 9.32 -6.09 24.90
C ALA A 272 9.85 -6.25 26.35
N PRO A 273 10.96 -6.99 26.61
CA PRO A 273 11.54 -7.08 27.94
C PRO A 273 12.00 -5.71 28.48
N THR A 274 12.54 -4.84 27.63
CA THR A 274 13.03 -3.51 28.00
C THR A 274 11.89 -2.57 28.40
N TYR A 275 10.77 -2.58 27.65
CA TYR A 275 9.58 -1.81 28.03
C TYR A 275 9.03 -2.24 29.40
N ARG A 276 8.92 -3.57 29.62
CA ARG A 276 8.47 -4.13 30.90
C ARG A 276 9.43 -3.78 32.04
N GLY A 277 10.75 -3.89 31.81
CA GLY A 277 11.77 -3.55 32.80
C GLY A 277 11.78 -2.08 33.21
N LEU A 278 11.40 -1.18 32.31
CA LEU A 278 11.23 0.25 32.60
C LEU A 278 9.83 0.61 33.16
N GLY A 279 8.93 -0.37 33.31
CA GLY A 279 7.57 -0.15 33.80
C GLY A 279 6.60 0.49 32.79
N TYR A 280 6.93 0.47 31.49
CA TYR A 280 6.08 1.02 30.43
C TYR A 280 5.27 -0.05 29.71
N SER A 281 4.08 0.32 29.24
CA SER A 281 3.20 -0.58 28.50
C SER A 281 3.80 -0.96 27.13
N THR A 282 3.73 -2.25 26.81
CA THR A 282 4.10 -2.77 25.48
C THR A 282 3.12 -2.35 24.38
N LEU A 283 1.99 -1.70 24.73
CA LEU A 283 1.14 -1.00 23.74
C LEU A 283 1.91 0.10 22.99
N ASN A 284 2.82 0.80 23.68
CA ASN A 284 3.66 1.82 23.05
C ASN A 284 4.68 1.21 22.09
N LEU A 285 5.26 0.06 22.47
CA LEU A 285 6.11 -0.73 21.59
C LEU A 285 5.34 -1.23 20.36
N SER A 286 4.13 -1.76 20.58
CA SER A 286 3.25 -2.24 19.53
C SER A 286 2.95 -1.16 18.49
N ARG A 287 2.70 0.08 18.94
CA ARG A 287 2.57 1.23 18.04
C ARG A 287 3.89 1.53 17.31
N ALA A 288 5.02 1.54 18.03
CA ALA A 288 6.32 1.89 17.46
C ALA A 288 6.73 0.97 16.29
N ILE A 289 6.50 -0.34 16.45
CA ILE A 289 6.84 -1.33 15.42
C ILE A 289 5.87 -1.29 14.23
N GLU A 290 4.59 -0.98 14.44
CA GLU A 290 3.63 -0.79 13.34
C GLU A 290 3.97 0.49 12.54
N GLU A 291 4.41 1.55 13.22
CA GLU A 291 4.84 2.80 12.59
C GLU A 291 6.11 2.63 11.75
N GLY A 292 7.16 2.04 12.31
CA GLY A 292 8.40 1.81 11.57
C GLY A 292 8.35 0.63 10.60
N GLY A 293 7.41 -0.30 10.81
CA GLY A 293 7.19 -1.51 10.01
C GLY A 293 6.23 -1.26 8.84
N THR A 294 4.93 -1.25 9.11
CA THR A 294 3.89 -1.20 8.08
C THR A 294 3.96 0.06 7.23
N LEU A 295 4.04 1.24 7.87
CA LEU A 295 3.93 2.51 7.14
C LEU A 295 5.18 2.89 6.34
N VAL A 296 6.35 2.35 6.68
CA VAL A 296 7.60 2.65 5.98
C VAL A 296 7.90 1.65 4.87
N SER A 297 7.30 0.44 4.93
CA SER A 297 7.39 -0.57 3.86
C SER A 297 7.12 -0.02 2.44
N PRO A 298 6.06 0.76 2.16
CA PRO A 298 5.81 1.28 0.81
C PRO A 298 6.78 2.38 0.39
N LEU A 299 7.58 2.93 1.31
CA LEU A 299 8.47 4.05 1.03
C LEU A 299 9.86 3.60 0.55
N ILE A 300 10.13 2.29 0.59
CA ILE A 300 11.44 1.71 0.26
C ILE A 300 11.30 0.92 -1.03
N PRO A 301 11.92 1.35 -2.16
CA PRO A 301 11.69 0.75 -3.48
C PRO A 301 12.03 -0.75 -3.58
N TRP A 302 12.99 -1.22 -2.78
CA TRP A 302 13.42 -2.63 -2.72
C TRP A 302 12.82 -3.39 -1.54
N ASN A 303 11.86 -2.81 -0.82
CA ASN A 303 11.02 -3.52 0.13
C ASN A 303 9.82 -4.11 -0.61
N ALA A 304 9.29 -5.24 -0.14
CA ALA A 304 8.13 -5.91 -0.73
C ALA A 304 6.95 -4.95 -0.97
N GLY A 305 6.62 -4.09 -0.01
CA GLY A 305 5.55 -3.10 -0.15
C GLY A 305 5.85 -2.04 -1.20
N GLY A 306 7.05 -1.48 -1.22
CA GLY A 306 7.44 -0.47 -2.20
C GLY A 306 7.54 -1.03 -3.62
N ALA A 307 8.09 -2.24 -3.77
CA ALA A 307 8.16 -2.94 -5.05
C ALA A 307 6.76 -3.30 -5.58
N PHE A 308 5.82 -3.64 -4.71
CA PHE A 308 4.42 -3.84 -5.09
C PHE A 308 3.77 -2.52 -5.52
N VAL A 309 3.91 -1.43 -4.75
CA VAL A 309 3.35 -0.12 -5.08
C VAL A 309 3.86 0.39 -6.44
N ILE A 310 5.16 0.32 -6.66
CA ILE A 310 5.80 0.76 -7.92
C ILE A 310 5.21 0.02 -9.11
N SER A 311 5.07 -1.30 -8.99
CA SER A 311 4.58 -2.15 -10.08
C SER A 311 3.07 -2.03 -10.27
N ALA A 312 2.30 -2.08 -9.18
CA ALA A 312 0.83 -2.04 -9.21
C ALA A 312 0.27 -0.69 -9.68
N LEU A 313 0.90 0.43 -9.30
CA LEU A 313 0.52 1.76 -9.81
C LEU A 313 1.21 2.09 -11.14
N GLY A 314 2.09 1.19 -11.61
CA GLY A 314 2.92 1.31 -12.80
C GLY A 314 3.63 2.64 -12.89
N LEU A 315 4.49 2.89 -11.90
CA LEU A 315 5.29 4.10 -11.77
C LEU A 315 6.49 4.15 -12.75
N GLY A 316 6.72 3.09 -13.53
CA GLY A 316 7.74 3.08 -14.59
C GLY A 316 9.18 3.27 -14.10
N ILE A 317 9.46 2.96 -12.83
CA ILE A 317 10.80 3.20 -12.23
C ILE A 317 11.87 2.35 -12.93
N VAL A 318 11.55 1.10 -13.26
CA VAL A 318 12.44 0.17 -13.97
C VAL A 318 12.75 0.65 -15.39
N GLU A 319 11.82 1.37 -16.01
CA GLU A 319 11.95 1.97 -17.35
C GLU A 319 12.71 3.31 -17.34
N GLY A 320 13.17 3.75 -16.17
CA GLY A 320 13.97 4.96 -15.99
C GLY A 320 13.19 6.19 -15.51
N ASN A 321 11.88 6.07 -15.21
CA ASN A 321 11.08 7.19 -14.71
C ASN A 321 11.29 7.44 -13.21
N VAL A 322 12.53 7.75 -12.82
CA VAL A 322 12.92 7.95 -11.42
C VAL A 322 12.21 9.12 -10.75
N VAL A 323 11.69 10.08 -11.51
CA VAL A 323 10.85 11.18 -11.01
C VAL A 323 9.63 10.65 -10.27
N ASN A 324 9.08 9.52 -10.69
CA ASN A 324 7.90 8.97 -10.01
C ASN A 324 8.20 8.47 -8.59
N LEU A 325 9.48 8.29 -8.19
CA LEU A 325 9.86 8.05 -6.78
C LEU A 325 9.48 9.21 -5.86
N LEU A 326 9.13 10.38 -6.39
CA LEU A 326 8.53 11.48 -5.61
C LEU A 326 7.24 11.06 -4.88
N TYR A 327 6.59 9.95 -5.25
CA TYR A 327 5.48 9.42 -4.44
C TYR A 327 5.88 9.12 -3.00
N ILE A 328 7.16 8.79 -2.74
CA ILE A 328 7.68 8.45 -1.42
C ILE A 328 7.55 9.62 -0.44
N PRO A 329 8.14 10.81 -0.69
CA PRO A 329 7.95 11.95 0.19
C PRO A 329 6.50 12.48 0.15
N LEU A 330 5.76 12.24 -0.94
CA LEU A 330 4.37 12.65 -1.08
C LEU A 330 3.37 11.68 -0.45
N ALA A 331 3.79 10.51 0.02
CA ALA A 331 2.99 9.62 0.86
C ALA A 331 2.98 10.16 2.31
N PHE A 332 2.53 11.41 2.47
CA PHE A 332 2.61 12.22 3.68
C PHE A 332 2.21 11.47 4.93
N ALA A 333 1.09 10.77 4.87
CA ALA A 333 0.58 10.06 6.03
C ALA A 333 1.64 9.04 6.50
N CYS A 334 2.23 8.25 5.57
CA CYS A 334 3.13 7.13 5.86
C CYS A 334 4.33 7.51 6.71
N TRP A 335 4.93 8.67 6.47
CA TRP A 335 6.08 9.12 7.25
C TRP A 335 5.72 10.10 8.38
N LEU A 336 4.58 10.80 8.30
CA LEU A 336 4.14 11.70 9.38
C LEU A 336 3.78 10.93 10.66
N SER A 337 3.14 9.76 10.55
CA SER A 337 2.73 9.01 11.74
C SER A 337 3.92 8.54 12.60
N PRO A 338 4.98 7.96 12.02
CA PRO A 338 6.21 7.65 12.76
C PRO A 338 6.94 8.87 13.34
N VAL A 339 6.77 10.06 12.74
CA VAL A 339 7.39 11.30 13.25
C VAL A 339 6.63 11.88 14.44
N ILE A 340 5.30 11.71 14.48
CA ILE A 340 4.44 12.16 15.59
C ILE A 340 4.51 11.19 16.79
N GLY A 341 4.69 9.88 16.52
CA GLY A 341 4.59 8.79 17.51
C GLY A 341 5.81 8.54 18.38
#